data_AF-A0A1N7AYC6-F1
#
_entry.id   AF-A0A1N7AYC6-F1
#
_cell.length_a   1.000
_cell.length_b   1.000
_cell.length_c   1.000
_cell.angle_alpha   90.00
_cell.angle_beta   90.00
_cell.angle_gamma   90.00
#
_symmetry.space_group_name_H-M   'P 1'
#
loop_
_entity.id
_entity.type
_entity.pdbx_description
1 polymer ?
#
loop_
_entity_poly.entity_id
_entity_poly.type
_entity_poly.pdbx_seq_one_letter_code
_entity_poly.pdbx_strand_id
1 'polypeptide(L)'
;MTIKIVSSDPATQGPFVVINKSDFNPDLHELYGDDNDLGAPTERAPTKAELLAARDQLLERERELAAEKERVGEQARANEAEAQRLRAEAASLQAAGDAAAAAAPASTDKPAKAGKAS
;
A
#
# COMPACT_ATOMS: atom_id res chain seq x y z
N MET A 1 27.43 -43.31 11.18
CA MET A 1 26.80 -41.98 10.95
C MET A 1 27.23 -41.06 12.06
N THR A 2 27.61 -39.82 11.76
CA THR A 2 28.07 -38.83 12.74
C THR A 2 27.10 -37.67 12.82
N ILE A 3 27.14 -36.94 13.93
CA ILE A 3 26.29 -35.76 14.20
C ILE A 3 27.12 -34.67 14.88
N LYS A 4 26.67 -33.42 14.79
CA LYS A 4 27.29 -32.27 15.47
C LYS A 4 26.54 -31.97 16.76
N ILE A 5 27.28 -31.82 17.84
CA ILE A 5 26.74 -31.42 19.14
C ILE A 5 27.43 -30.14 19.62
N VAL A 6 26.75 -29.39 20.47
CA VAL A 6 27.30 -28.20 21.11
C VAL A 6 28.53 -28.60 21.89
N SER A 7 29.64 -27.89 21.66
CA SER A 7 30.88 -28.18 22.37
C SER A 7 30.78 -27.75 23.82
N SER A 8 31.21 -28.62 24.74
CA SER A 8 31.33 -28.29 26.16
C SER A 8 32.49 -27.33 26.46
N ASP A 9 33.48 -27.23 25.56
CA ASP A 9 34.58 -26.27 25.64
C ASP A 9 34.79 -25.54 24.30
N PRO A 10 34.01 -24.48 24.04
CA PRO A 10 34.10 -23.73 22.79
C PRO A 10 35.43 -23.01 22.59
N ALA A 11 36.16 -22.70 23.66
CA ALA A 11 37.40 -21.93 23.60
C ALA A 11 38.56 -22.74 23.00
N THR A 12 38.56 -24.07 23.20
CA THR A 12 39.63 -24.94 22.72
C THR A 12 39.18 -25.84 21.56
N GLN A 13 37.92 -26.25 21.52
CA GLN A 13 37.40 -27.20 20.51
C GLN A 13 36.58 -26.51 19.41
N GLY A 14 36.32 -25.21 19.54
CA GLY A 14 35.38 -24.50 18.69
C GLY A 14 33.92 -24.79 19.09
N PRO A 15 32.95 -24.18 18.39
CA PRO A 15 31.58 -24.11 18.89
C PRO A 15 30.81 -25.44 18.83
N PHE A 16 31.31 -26.42 18.07
CA PHE A 16 30.73 -27.77 17.99
C PHE A 16 31.80 -28.85 17.93
N VAL A 17 31.39 -30.05 18.32
CA VAL A 17 32.18 -31.27 18.13
C VAL A 17 31.38 -32.31 17.35
N VAL A 18 32.08 -33.15 16.59
CA VAL A 18 31.49 -34.22 15.79
C VAL A 18 31.64 -35.53 16.53
N ILE A 19 30.54 -36.20 16.80
CA ILE A 19 30.52 -37.51 17.49
C ILE A 19 29.86 -38.58 16.60
N ASN A 20 30.08 -39.85 16.91
CA ASN A 20 29.28 -40.91 16.30
C ASN A 20 27.86 -40.85 16.86
N LYS A 21 26.88 -41.17 16.02
CA LYS A 21 25.47 -41.22 16.42
C LYS A 21 25.20 -42.26 17.53
N SER A 22 26.00 -43.32 17.61
CA SER A 22 25.92 -44.33 18.69
C SER A 22 26.27 -43.75 20.06
N ASP A 23 27.08 -42.69 20.09
CA ASP A 23 27.64 -42.10 21.29
C ASP A 23 26.82 -40.87 21.73
N PHE A 24 25.72 -40.58 21.03
CA PHE A 24 24.82 -39.48 21.36
C PHE A 24 23.97 -39.83 22.58
N ASN A 25 24.03 -38.98 23.61
CA ASN A 25 23.13 -39.04 24.74
C ASN A 25 22.37 -37.72 24.83
N PRO A 26 21.02 -37.72 24.66
CA PRO A 26 20.23 -36.49 24.72
C PRO A 26 20.23 -35.82 26.10
N ASP A 27 20.56 -36.55 27.16
CA ASP A 27 20.66 -35.98 28.51
C ASP A 27 21.98 -35.21 28.72
N LEU A 28 22.99 -35.47 27.90
CA LEU A 28 24.33 -34.86 28.01
C LEU A 28 24.70 -33.98 26.81
N HIS A 29 24.11 -34.23 25.65
CA HIS A 29 24.49 -33.60 24.39
C HIS A 29 23.31 -32.82 23.82
N GLU A 30 23.56 -31.54 23.56
CA GLU A 30 22.69 -30.69 22.77
C GLU A 30 23.15 -30.72 21.31
N LEU A 31 22.23 -30.82 20.35
CA LEU A 31 22.58 -30.75 18.94
C LEU A 31 23.01 -29.32 18.58
N TYR A 32 24.10 -29.18 17.83
CA TYR A 32 24.58 -27.84 17.47
C TYR A 32 23.83 -27.28 16.27
N GLY A 33 23.05 -26.21 16.50
CA GLY A 33 22.25 -25.47 15.53
C GLY A 33 20.74 -25.65 15.75
N ASP A 34 19.97 -24.56 15.74
CA ASP A 34 18.50 -24.56 15.82
C ASP A 34 17.82 -25.09 14.54
N ASP A 35 18.60 -25.31 13.47
CA ASP A 35 18.11 -25.73 12.17
C ASP A 35 18.41 -27.20 11.94
N ASN A 36 17.34 -27.99 12.03
CA ASN A 36 17.21 -29.36 11.56
C ASN A 36 17.76 -29.53 10.12
N ASP A 37 19.06 -29.74 9.97
CA ASP A 37 19.69 -30.37 8.79
C ASP A 37 19.42 -31.90 8.76
N LEU A 38 18.22 -32.27 9.24
CA LEU A 38 17.55 -33.56 9.08
C LEU A 38 16.18 -33.37 8.42
N GLY A 39 16.03 -32.32 7.61
CA GLY A 39 14.89 -32.12 6.72
C GLY A 39 13.93 -31.04 7.20
N ALA A 40 14.37 -29.78 7.21
CA ALA A 40 13.44 -28.72 6.81
C ALA A 40 12.76 -29.17 5.49
N PRO A 41 11.43 -29.05 5.35
CA PRO A 41 10.76 -29.49 4.13
C PRO A 41 11.49 -28.79 2.99
N THR A 42 12.12 -29.58 2.13
CA THR A 42 12.80 -29.07 0.95
C THR A 42 11.71 -28.51 0.07
N GLU A 43 11.33 -27.25 0.30
CA GLU A 43 10.62 -26.46 -0.68
C GLU A 43 11.49 -26.57 -1.92
N ARG A 44 10.97 -27.33 -2.89
CA ARG A 44 11.66 -27.59 -4.14
C ARG A 44 12.11 -26.24 -4.68
N ALA A 45 13.41 -26.06 -4.83
CA ALA A 45 13.93 -24.86 -5.46
C ALA A 45 13.24 -24.69 -6.82
N PRO A 46 12.70 -23.49 -7.12
CA PRO A 46 12.05 -23.24 -8.40
C PRO A 46 12.99 -23.62 -9.54
N THR A 47 12.45 -24.33 -10.52
CA THR A 47 13.18 -24.65 -11.74
C THR A 47 13.42 -23.38 -12.55
N LYS A 48 14.47 -23.40 -13.37
CA LYS A 48 14.75 -22.28 -14.29
C LYS A 48 13.55 -21.94 -15.19
N ALA A 49 12.77 -22.94 -15.59
CA ALA A 49 11.57 -22.73 -16.39
C ALA A 49 10.50 -21.95 -15.61
N GLU A 50 10.26 -22.29 -14.35
CA GLU A 50 9.33 -21.57 -13.47
C GLU A 50 9.78 -20.13 -13.22
N LEU A 51 11.09 -19.90 -13.03
CA LEU A 51 11.63 -18.55 -12.88
C LEU A 51 11.46 -17.70 -14.15
N LEU A 52 11.67 -18.29 -15.33
CA LEU A 52 11.44 -17.58 -16.59
C LEU A 52 9.95 -17.28 -16.81
N ALA A 53 9.07 -18.23 -16.52
CA ALA A 53 7.63 -18.03 -16.60
C ALA A 53 7.16 -16.93 -15.64
N ALA A 54 7.66 -16.93 -14.40
CA ALA A 54 7.36 -15.89 -13.41
C ALA A 54 7.86 -14.52 -13.85
N ARG A 55 9.05 -14.44 -14.45
CA ARG A 55 9.58 -13.19 -15.03
C ARG A 55 8.67 -12.68 -16.14
N ASP A 56 8.25 -13.54 -17.07
CA ASP A 56 7.44 -13.13 -18.21
C ASP A 56 6.06 -12.63 -17.75
N GLN A 57 5.45 -13.31 -16.76
CA GLN A 57 4.22 -12.84 -16.10
C GLN A 57 4.41 -11.48 -15.40
N LEU A 58 5.56 -11.25 -14.78
CA LEU A 58 5.85 -9.97 -14.13
C LEU A 58 5.94 -8.85 -15.17
N LEU A 59 6.64 -9.07 -16.28
CA LEU A 59 6.77 -8.10 -17.37
C LEU A 59 5.42 -7.77 -18.03
N GLU A 60 4.52 -8.75 -18.14
CA GLU A 60 3.16 -8.52 -18.65
C GLU A 60 2.36 -7.62 -17.69
N ARG A 61 2.37 -7.93 -16.40
CA ARG A 61 1.71 -7.10 -15.37
C ARG A 61 2.28 -5.69 -15.30
N GLU A 62 3.59 -5.52 -15.48
CA GLU A 62 4.21 -4.20 -15.52
C GLU A 62 3.67 -3.35 -16.67
N ARG A 63 3.45 -3.95 -17.86
CA ARG A 63 2.86 -3.26 -19.01
C ARG A 63 1.40 -2.90 -18.76
N GLU A 64 0.62 -3.82 -18.20
CA GLU A 64 -0.77 -3.54 -17.82
C GLU A 64 -0.87 -2.40 -16.82
N LEU A 65 0.00 -2.41 -15.80
CA LEU A 65 0.03 -1.38 -14.77
C LEU A 65 0.49 -0.03 -15.32
N ALA A 66 1.41 -0.01 -16.29
CA ALA A 66 1.77 1.21 -17.00
C ALA A 66 0.60 1.77 -17.81
N ALA A 67 -0.12 0.92 -18.55
CA ALA A 67 -1.31 1.33 -19.32
C ALA A 67 -2.44 1.82 -18.40
N GLU A 68 -2.65 1.18 -17.24
CA GLU A 68 -3.62 1.62 -16.25
C GLU A 68 -3.28 3.01 -15.70
N LYS A 69 -2.01 3.23 -15.34
CA LYS A 69 -1.54 4.53 -14.84
C LYS A 69 -1.75 5.64 -15.86
N GLU A 70 -1.51 5.36 -17.14
CA GLU A 70 -1.76 6.31 -18.22
C GLU A 70 -3.25 6.65 -18.31
N ARG A 71 -4.12 5.64 -18.34
CA ARG A 71 -5.58 5.83 -18.40
C ARG A 71 -6.11 6.62 -17.20
N VAL A 72 -5.66 6.28 -15.99
CA VAL A 72 -6.04 7.01 -14.77
C VAL A 72 -5.54 8.45 -14.81
N GLY A 73 -4.32 8.69 -15.31
CA GLY A 73 -3.77 10.03 -15.48
C GLY A 73 -4.51 10.87 -16.53
N GLU A 74 -5.00 10.26 -17.60
CA GLU A 74 -5.89 10.92 -18.58
C GLU A 74 -7.25 11.26 -17.99
N GLN A 75 -7.87 10.30 -17.29
CA GLN A 75 -9.15 10.51 -16.63
C GLN A 75 -9.06 11.63 -15.58
N ALA A 76 -7.98 11.66 -14.79
CA ALA A 76 -7.76 12.72 -13.81
C ALA A 76 -7.69 14.10 -14.46
N ARG A 77 -6.96 14.23 -15.59
CA ARG A 77 -6.87 15.48 -16.35
C ARG A 77 -8.21 15.90 -16.94
N ALA A 78 -8.99 14.96 -17.47
CA ALA A 78 -10.33 15.23 -17.98
C ALA A 78 -11.28 15.70 -16.87
N ASN A 79 -11.28 15.01 -15.73
CA ASN A 79 -12.09 15.35 -14.57
C ASN A 79 -11.71 16.73 -14.00
N GLU A 80 -10.42 17.07 -13.97
CA GLU A 80 -9.96 18.37 -13.51
C GLU A 80 -10.45 19.49 -14.45
N ALA A 81 -10.34 19.30 -15.77
CA ALA A 81 -10.83 20.26 -16.74
C ALA A 81 -12.35 20.47 -16.64
N GLU A 82 -13.11 19.40 -16.43
CA GLU A 82 -14.56 19.48 -16.22
C GLU A 82 -14.91 20.19 -14.91
N ALA A 83 -14.21 19.89 -13.82
CA ALA A 83 -14.40 20.57 -12.53
C ALA A 83 -14.12 22.08 -12.64
N GLN A 84 -13.11 22.49 -13.41
CA GLN A 84 -12.83 23.90 -13.67
C GLN A 84 -13.96 24.58 -14.46
N ARG A 85 -14.51 23.90 -15.49
CA ARG A 85 -15.66 24.41 -16.25
C ARG A 85 -16.89 24.61 -15.37
N LEU A 86 -17.22 23.62 -14.55
CA LEU A 86 -18.37 23.70 -13.64
C LEU A 86 -18.20 24.82 -12.61
N ARG A 87 -16.98 25.05 -12.10
CA ARG A 87 -16.69 26.18 -11.21
C ARG A 87 -16.87 27.53 -11.90
N ALA A 88 -16.39 27.65 -13.14
CA ALA A 88 -16.55 28.88 -13.92
C ALA A 88 -18.04 29.16 -14.22
N GLU A 89 -18.79 28.12 -14.58
CA GLU A 89 -20.23 28.21 -14.82
C GLU A 89 -20.98 28.62 -13.54
N ALA A 90 -20.69 27.97 -12.40
CA ALA A 90 -21.29 28.31 -11.11
C ALA A 90 -21.00 29.76 -10.70
N ALA A 91 -19.76 30.23 -10.88
CA ALA A 91 -19.40 31.62 -10.60
C ALA A 91 -20.16 32.62 -11.49
N SER A 92 -20.37 32.27 -12.78
CA SER A 92 -21.14 33.12 -13.69
C SER A 92 -22.62 33.21 -13.31
N LEU A 93 -23.22 32.10 -12.89
CA LEU A 93 -24.61 32.07 -12.42
C LEU A 93 -24.78 32.84 -11.12
N GLN A 94 -23.82 32.72 -10.20
CA GLN A 94 -23.83 33.49 -8.96
C GLN A 94 -23.71 35.00 -9.23
N ALA A 95 -22.79 35.42 -10.09
CA ALA A 95 -22.64 36.82 -10.48
C ALA A 95 -23.91 37.37 -11.15
N ALA A 96 -24.58 36.58 -11.98
CA ALA A 96 -25.87 36.95 -12.58
C ALA A 96 -26.98 37.07 -11.52
N GLY A 97 -27.02 36.17 -10.55
CA GLY A 97 -27.95 36.23 -9.41
C GLY A 97 -27.73 37.46 -8.54
N ASP A 98 -26.48 37.77 -8.20
CA ASP A 98 -26.11 38.95 -7.42
C ASP A 98 -26.46 40.26 -8.16
N ALA A 99 -26.22 40.31 -9.48
CA ALA A 99 -26.62 41.44 -10.31
C ALA A 99 -28.15 41.62 -10.37
N ALA A 100 -28.91 40.52 -10.46
CA ALA A 100 -30.37 40.56 -10.42
C ALA A 100 -30.90 41.01 -9.04
N ALA A 101 -30.27 40.59 -7.94
CA ALA A 101 -30.60 41.00 -6.59
C ALA A 101 -30.28 42.49 -6.34
N ALA A 102 -29.16 42.99 -6.86
CA ALA A 102 -28.78 44.40 -6.79
C ALA A 102 -29.67 45.32 -7.64
N ALA A 103 -30.25 44.80 -8.73
CA ALA A 103 -31.20 45.50 -9.58
C ALA A 103 -32.65 45.45 -9.06
N ALA A 104 -32.95 44.60 -8.07
CA ALA A 104 -34.26 44.57 -7.44
C ALA A 104 -34.47 45.88 -6.66
N PRO A 105 -35.54 46.66 -6.95
CA PRO A 105 -35.79 47.88 -6.20
C PRO A 105 -36.02 47.50 -4.73
N ALA A 106 -35.29 48.15 -3.83
CA ALA A 106 -35.60 48.10 -2.41
C ALA A 106 -37.05 48.60 -2.24
N SER A 107 -37.99 47.67 -2.12
CA SER A 107 -39.33 47.94 -1.66
C SER A 107 -39.20 48.41 -0.23
N THR A 108 -39.03 49.72 -0.06
CA THR A 108 -39.10 50.42 1.20
C THR A 108 -40.55 50.34 1.67
N ASP A 109 -40.89 49.20 2.27
CA ASP A 109 -42.12 49.05 3.02
C ASP A 109 -41.97 49.85 4.32
N LYS A 110 -42.21 51.15 4.20
CA LYS A 110 -42.25 52.11 5.29
C LYS A 110 -43.63 51.96 5.94
N PRO A 111 -43.77 51.45 7.18
CA PRO A 111 -45.05 51.53 7.86
C PRO A 111 -45.34 53.02 8.09
N ALA A 112 -46.41 53.48 7.45
CA ALA A 112 -46.94 54.83 7.60
C ALA A 112 -47.24 55.07 9.08
N LYS A 113 -46.50 55.99 9.68
CA LYS A 113 -46.80 56.58 10.98
C LYS A 113 -48.11 57.36 10.84
N ALA A 114 -49.24 56.72 11.16
CA ALA A 114 -50.51 57.41 11.32
C ALA A 114 -50.42 58.34 12.53
N GLY A 115 -50.41 59.65 12.24
CA GLY A 115 -50.50 60.70 13.24
C GLY A 115 -51.90 60.76 13.87
N LYS A 116 -51.92 61.18 15.13
CA LYS A 116 -53.10 61.55 15.92
C LYS A 116 -53.87 62.74 15.31
N ALA A 117 -55.19 62.61 15.24
CA ALA A 117 -56.25 63.63 15.45
C ALA A 117 -57.57 62.82 15.52
N SER A 118 -58.48 62.93 16.48
CA SER A 118 -58.87 64.00 17.40
C SER A 118 -59.31 63.43 18.75
#